data_AF-A0A383CR96-F1
#
_entry.id   AF-A0A383CR96-F1
#
_cell.length_a   1.000
_cell.length_b   1.000
_cell.length_c   1.000
_cell.angle_alpha   90.00
_cell.angle_beta   90.00
_cell.angle_gamma   90.00
#
_symmetry.space_group_name_H-M   'P 1'
#
loop_
_entity.id
_entity.type
_entity.pdbx_description
1 polymer ?
#
loop_
_entity_poly.entity_id
_entity_poly.type
_entity_poly.pdbx_seq_one_letter_code
_entity_poly.pdbx_strand_id
1 'polypeptide(L)'
;MVDKRSLIVIWAILRRVVSMKKITIFSVIFVALFMLLSQVSLAKVKSESMVAVWLFDEGKGSVVTDSTGNGHDGKIEKGAKWVNGRFGKALEF
;
A
#
# COMPACT_ATOMS: atom_id res chain seq x y z
N MET A 1 -1.80 -64.68 9.10
CA MET A 1 -3.03 -64.54 8.29
C MET A 1 -3.69 -63.23 8.72
N VAL A 2 -3.72 -62.20 7.87
CA VAL A 2 -4.30 -60.88 8.23
C VAL A 2 -5.82 -60.97 8.13
N ASP A 3 -6.55 -60.51 9.14
CA ASP A 3 -8.01 -60.61 9.19
C ASP A 3 -8.70 -59.48 8.40
N LYS A 4 -9.93 -59.74 7.92
CA LYS A 4 -10.71 -58.77 7.12
C LYS A 4 -11.01 -57.45 7.86
N ARG A 5 -11.14 -57.45 9.19
CA ARG A 5 -11.41 -56.22 9.96
C ARG A 5 -10.18 -55.32 9.96
N SER A 6 -8.98 -55.90 10.09
CA SER A 6 -7.72 -55.16 9.94
C SER A 6 -7.58 -54.48 8.58
N LEU A 7 -7.97 -55.14 7.48
CA LEU A 7 -7.95 -54.55 6.14
C LEU A 7 -8.93 -53.37 5.98
N ILE A 8 -10.13 -53.46 6.57
CA ILE A 8 -11.12 -52.36 6.53
C ILE A 8 -10.62 -51.14 7.29
N VAL A 9 -10.00 -51.33 8.46
CA VAL A 9 -9.42 -50.24 9.26
C VAL A 9 -8.27 -49.56 8.50
N ILE A 10 -7.36 -50.34 7.91
CA ILE A 10 -6.25 -49.81 7.11
C ILE A 10 -6.78 -49.03 5.90
N TRP A 11 -7.78 -49.55 5.18
CA TRP A 11 -8.38 -48.86 4.05
C TRP A 11 -9.09 -47.56 4.45
N ALA A 12 -9.78 -47.53 5.61
CA ALA A 12 -10.41 -46.33 6.13
C ALA A 12 -9.37 -45.27 6.54
N ILE A 13 -8.24 -45.68 7.14
CA ILE A 13 -7.13 -44.79 7.47
C ILE A 13 -6.49 -44.23 6.19
N LEU A 14 -6.19 -45.08 5.21
CA LEU A 14 -5.63 -44.66 3.92
C LEU A 14 -6.57 -43.68 3.19
N ARG A 15 -7.88 -43.97 3.16
CA ARG A 15 -8.90 -43.08 2.60
C ARG A 15 -8.92 -41.73 3.32
N ARG A 16 -8.86 -41.73 4.66
CA ARG A 16 -8.79 -40.48 5.46
C ARG A 16 -7.51 -39.69 5.17
N VAL A 17 -6.34 -40.33 5.14
CA VAL A 17 -5.05 -39.68 4.85
C VAL A 17 -5.03 -39.08 3.45
N VAL A 18 -5.54 -39.80 2.45
CA VAL A 18 -5.67 -39.29 1.07
C VAL A 18 -6.64 -38.11 1.00
N SER A 19 -7.76 -38.16 1.75
CA SER A 19 -8.71 -37.05 1.82
C SER A 19 -8.11 -35.79 2.46
N MET A 20 -7.32 -35.95 3.54
CA MET A 20 -6.65 -34.83 4.20
C MET A 20 -5.62 -34.13 3.29
N LYS A 21 -4.80 -34.91 2.56
CA LYS A 21 -3.83 -34.35 1.61
C LYS A 21 -4.51 -33.51 0.51
N LYS A 22 -5.67 -33.95 0.00
CA LYS A 22 -6.45 -33.20 -1.00
C LYS A 22 -6.98 -31.87 -0.45
N ILE A 23 -7.46 -31.85 0.79
CA ILE A 23 -7.94 -30.63 1.45
C ILE A 23 -6.79 -29.63 1.63
N THR A 24 -5.62 -30.09 2.08
CA THR A 24 -4.44 -29.23 2.23
C THR A 24 -3.98 -28.64 0.90
N ILE A 25 -3.96 -29.45 -0.17
CA ILE A 25 -3.60 -28.96 -1.51
C ILE A 25 -4.61 -27.90 -1.98
N PHE A 26 -5.91 -28.16 -1.79
CA PHE A 26 -6.97 -27.22 -2.16
C PHE A 26 -6.87 -25.90 -1.39
N SER A 27 -6.62 -25.94 -0.07
CA SER A 27 -6.46 -24.72 0.73
C SER A 27 -5.24 -23.90 0.33
N VAL A 28 -4.12 -24.55 -0.02
CA VAL A 28 -2.91 -23.83 -0.48
C VAL A 28 -3.17 -23.14 -1.82
N ILE A 29 -3.84 -23.82 -2.77
CA ILE A 29 -4.20 -23.23 -4.05
C ILE A 29 -5.16 -22.05 -3.86
N PHE A 30 -6.14 -22.20 -2.97
CA PHE A 30 -7.11 -21.15 -2.67
C PHE A 30 -6.44 -19.90 -2.09
N VAL A 31 -5.50 -20.06 -1.15
CA VAL A 31 -4.72 -18.94 -0.60
C VAL A 31 -3.83 -18.29 -1.65
N ALA A 32 -3.15 -19.10 -2.47
CA ALA A 32 -2.31 -18.59 -3.56
C ALA A 32 -3.13 -17.79 -4.59
N LEU A 33 -4.32 -18.27 -4.95
CA LEU A 33 -5.25 -17.57 -5.84
C LEU A 33 -5.70 -16.23 -5.23
N PHE A 34 -5.99 -16.21 -3.94
CA PHE A 34 -6.41 -14.99 -3.25
C PHE A 34 -5.29 -13.94 -3.20
N MET A 35 -4.04 -14.36 -3.05
CA MET A 35 -2.86 -13.49 -3.13
C MET A 35 -2.61 -12.94 -4.54
N LEU A 36 -3.01 -13.66 -5.59
CA LEU A 36 -2.90 -13.18 -6.98
C LEU A 36 -4.02 -12.20 -7.35
N LEU A 37 -5.14 -12.23 -6.64
CA LEU A 37 -6.29 -11.36 -6.86
C LEU A 37 -6.19 -10.00 -6.13
N SER A 38 -5.22 -9.81 -5.23
CA SER A 38 -5.00 -8.51 -4.61
C SER A 38 -4.33 -7.56 -5.61
N GLN A 39 -5.10 -6.61 -6.12
CA GLN A 39 -4.57 -5.52 -6.93
C GLN A 39 -3.72 -4.60 -6.05
N VAL A 40 -2.48 -4.34 -6.46
CA VAL A 40 -1.67 -3.26 -5.88
C VAL A 40 -2.21 -1.95 -6.42
N SER A 41 -2.72 -1.08 -5.55
CA SER A 41 -3.11 0.27 -5.94
C SER A 41 -1.86 1.14 -6.10
N LEU A 42 -1.54 1.54 -7.33
CA LEU A 42 -0.47 2.47 -7.63
C LEU A 42 -1.07 3.86 -7.84
N ALA A 43 -1.06 4.70 -6.80
CA ALA A 43 -1.41 6.09 -6.93
C ALA A 43 -0.27 6.84 -7.65
N LYS A 44 -0.37 6.96 -8.98
CA LYS A 44 0.58 7.76 -9.77
C LYS A 44 0.13 9.22 -9.76
N VAL A 45 0.91 10.10 -9.15
CA VAL A 45 0.65 11.54 -9.23
C VAL A 45 1.09 12.02 -10.61
N LYS A 46 0.14 12.47 -11.44
CA LYS A 46 0.43 13.04 -12.75
C LYS A 46 0.80 14.51 -12.57
N SER A 47 2.02 14.90 -12.94
CA SER A 47 2.46 16.30 -12.87
C SER A 47 1.52 17.26 -13.60
N GLU A 48 0.97 16.83 -14.75
CA GLU A 48 -0.03 17.59 -15.52
C GLU A 48 -1.34 17.86 -14.76
N SER A 49 -1.67 17.04 -13.74
CA SER A 49 -2.86 17.24 -12.91
C SER A 49 -2.61 18.08 -11.67
N MET A 50 -1.35 18.44 -11.39
CA MET A 50 -1.01 19.29 -10.26
C MET A 50 -1.41 20.73 -10.59
N VAL A 51 -2.23 21.34 -9.72
CA VAL A 51 -2.61 22.74 -9.86
C VAL A 51 -1.43 23.63 -9.45
N ALA A 52 -0.88 23.42 -8.25
CA ALA A 52 0.25 24.20 -7.74
C ALA A 52 1.06 23.37 -6.73
N VAL A 53 2.34 23.71 -6.55
CA VAL A 53 3.21 23.14 -5.52
C VAL A 53 4.01 24.27 -4.87
N TRP A 54 3.80 24.47 -3.57
CA TRP A 54 4.53 25.44 -2.77
C TRP A 54 5.47 24.73 -1.81
N LEU A 55 6.77 24.84 -2.05
CA LEU A 55 7.81 24.17 -1.26
C LEU A 55 8.28 24.99 -0.06
N PHE A 56 8.03 26.30 -0.07
CA PHE A 56 8.44 27.23 0.99
C PHE A 56 9.97 27.31 1.21
N ASP A 57 10.76 26.98 0.20
CA ASP A 57 12.23 27.01 0.25
C ASP A 57 12.81 28.44 0.24
N GLU A 58 12.01 29.44 -0.12
CA GLU A 58 12.44 30.84 -0.20
C GLU A 58 12.87 31.39 1.16
N GLY A 59 12.16 31.01 2.23
CA GLY A 59 12.53 31.34 3.61
C GLY A 59 12.46 32.81 3.99
N LYS A 60 11.99 33.68 3.08
CA LYS A 60 11.89 35.13 3.26
C LYS A 60 10.92 35.73 2.24
N GLY A 61 10.53 36.98 2.50
CA GLY A 61 9.62 37.72 1.61
C GLY A 61 8.16 37.38 1.85
N SER A 62 7.30 37.89 0.97
CA SER A 62 5.83 37.79 1.06
C SER A 62 5.20 37.00 -0.08
N VAL A 63 6.01 36.32 -0.89
CA VAL A 63 5.56 35.53 -2.05
C VAL A 63 6.19 34.14 -1.95
N VAL A 64 5.42 33.13 -2.28
CA VAL A 64 5.84 31.72 -2.37
C VAL A 64 5.65 31.28 -3.80
N THR A 65 6.73 30.86 -4.45
CA THR A 65 6.70 30.55 -5.88
C THR A 65 6.06 29.18 -6.11
N ASP A 66 5.20 29.10 -7.11
CA ASP A 66 4.63 27.84 -7.58
C ASP A 66 5.69 27.05 -8.38
N SER A 67 6.13 25.94 -7.81
CA SER A 67 7.14 25.06 -8.39
C SER A 67 6.65 24.29 -9.62
N THR A 68 5.34 24.28 -9.90
CA THR A 68 4.81 23.68 -11.13
C THR A 68 5.00 24.57 -12.35
N GLY A 69 5.19 25.87 -12.15
CA GLY A 69 5.28 26.85 -13.24
C GLY A 69 3.93 27.27 -13.83
N ASN A 70 2.80 26.87 -13.20
CA ASN A 70 1.45 27.23 -13.66
C ASN A 70 1.04 28.68 -13.31
N GLY A 71 1.91 29.42 -12.61
CA GLY A 71 1.67 30.83 -12.26
C GLY A 71 0.76 31.00 -11.04
N HIS A 72 0.60 29.97 -10.22
CA HIS A 72 -0.18 30.04 -8.98
C HIS A 72 0.68 30.46 -7.78
N ASP A 73 1.47 31.51 -7.94
CA ASP A 73 2.31 32.03 -6.85
C ASP A 73 1.44 32.45 -5.65
N GLY A 74 1.82 31.95 -4.46
CA GLY A 74 1.14 32.25 -3.21
C GLY A 74 1.60 33.58 -2.63
N LYS A 75 0.68 34.34 -2.02
CA LYS A 75 1.01 35.54 -1.26
C LYS A 75 0.89 35.27 0.23
N ILE A 76 1.92 35.64 0.99
CA ILE A 76 1.93 35.50 2.44
C ILE A 76 1.24 36.72 3.03
N GLU A 77 0.11 36.48 3.68
CA GLU A 77 -0.65 37.51 4.39
C GLU A 77 -0.04 37.83 5.75
N LYS A 78 -0.39 39.01 6.30
CA LYS A 78 0.15 39.48 7.58
C LYS A 78 -0.18 38.49 8.71
N GLY A 79 0.83 38.12 9.49
CA GLY A 79 0.69 37.23 10.66
C GLY A 79 1.54 35.98 10.55
N ALA A 80 1.75 35.47 9.34
CA ALA A 80 2.60 34.31 9.12
C ALA A 80 4.10 34.68 9.25
N LYS A 81 4.87 33.80 9.90
CA LYS A 81 6.31 33.97 10.11
C LYS A 81 7.10 32.84 9.49
N TRP A 82 8.23 33.20 8.87
CA TRP A 82 9.20 32.22 8.42
C TRP A 82 9.95 31.60 9.60
N VAL A 83 9.87 30.28 9.73
CA VAL A 83 10.55 29.50 10.77
C VAL A 83 11.35 28.36 10.14
N ASN A 84 12.21 27.70 10.94
CA ASN A 84 12.85 26.47 10.50
C ASN A 84 11.83 25.32 10.60
N GLY A 85 11.53 24.69 9.46
CA GLY A 85 10.61 23.56 9.39
C GLY A 85 11.31 22.23 9.61
N ARG A 86 10.56 21.13 9.47
CA ARG A 86 11.13 19.77 9.44
C ARG A 86 12.10 19.58 8.26
N PHE A 87 11.79 20.23 7.14
CA PHE A 87 12.63 20.30 5.95
C PHE A 87 12.77 21.77 5.58
N GLY A 88 13.99 22.30 5.58
CA GLY A 88 14.24 23.70 5.21
C GLY A 88 13.45 24.72 6.03
N LYS A 89 12.68 25.54 5.34
CA LYS A 89 11.89 26.64 5.91
C LYS A 89 10.39 26.31 5.86
N ALA A 90 9.63 26.97 6.73
CA ALA A 90 8.18 26.81 6.82
C ALA A 90 7.51 28.11 7.28
N LEU A 91 6.18 28.16 7.19
CA LEU A 91 5.37 29.22 7.76
C LEU A 91 4.71 28.75 9.07
N GLU A 92 4.89 29.55 10.11
CA GLU A 92 4.12 29.51 11.35
C GLU A 92 2.97 30.51 11.23
N PHE A 93 1.76 30.12 11.63
CA PHE A 93 0.54 30.93 11.57
C PHE A 93 -0.02 31.18 12.96
#